data_AF-A0A5B9P606-F1
#
_entry.id   AF-A0A5B9P606-F1
#
_cell.length_a   1.000
_cell.length_b   1.000
_cell.length_c   1.000
_cell.angle_alpha   90.00
_cell.angle_beta   90.00
_cell.angle_gamma   90.00
#
_symmetry.space_group_name_H-M   'P 1'
#
loop_
_entity.id
_entity.type
_entity.pdbx_description
1 polymer ?
#
loop_
_entity_poly.entity_id
_entity_poly.type
_entity_poly.pdbx_seq_one_letter_code
_entity_poly.pdbx_strand_id
1 'polypeptide(L)'
;MTPETKQLVIEMRSQIPAPISLCQRALASANNDITKAITVARQLLVGKFAIEMAISQESTETYLDAADYDTELASRRWRSDNPTPPPSNRDVLVAGGELAIEITNVSPSLSTFVHIIPDGRGTFDFRVIAHHPKYTEQHYGLDYDYAILDTTTRISRFNPIDLDGVLDRLQSLNVELDDLAPTDSIDSCLVNTTIDYYLVPDRHPHLWQV
;
A
#
# COMPACT_ATOMS: atom_id res chain seq x y z
N MET A 1 -25.12 -34.30 7.37
CA MET A 1 -24.95 -33.98 8.80
C MET A 1 -26.18 -34.47 9.53
N THR A 2 -26.02 -35.33 10.54
CA THR A 2 -27.16 -35.84 11.31
C THR A 2 -27.73 -34.72 12.21
N PRO A 3 -29.01 -34.81 12.64
CA PRO A 3 -29.59 -33.87 13.59
C PRO A 3 -28.77 -33.73 14.88
N GLU A 4 -28.23 -34.85 15.37
CA GLU A 4 -27.36 -34.91 16.55
C GLU A 4 -26.06 -34.13 16.36
N THR A 5 -25.34 -34.33 15.24
CA THR A 5 -24.13 -33.54 14.94
C THR A 5 -24.43 -32.05 14.79
N LYS A 6 -25.59 -31.69 14.25
CA LYS A 6 -25.99 -30.28 14.12
C LYS A 6 -26.19 -29.64 15.50
N GLN A 7 -26.81 -30.36 16.44
CA GLN A 7 -27.00 -29.86 17.81
C GLN A 7 -25.67 -29.70 18.55
N LEU A 8 -24.76 -30.68 18.43
CA LEU A 8 -23.43 -30.62 19.02
C LEU A 8 -22.60 -29.44 18.48
N VAL A 9 -22.69 -29.14 17.18
CA VAL A 9 -22.03 -27.97 16.60
C VAL A 9 -22.61 -26.66 17.14
N ILE A 10 -23.92 -26.58 17.36
CA ILE A 10 -24.56 -25.38 17.95
C ILE A 10 -24.06 -25.17 19.38
N GLU A 11 -24.06 -26.23 20.19
CA GLU A 11 -23.60 -26.20 21.58
C GLU A 11 -22.11 -25.90 21.71
N MET A 12 -21.29 -26.41 20.79
CA MET A 12 -19.87 -26.08 20.76
C MET A 12 -19.66 -24.61 20.38
N ARG A 13 -20.43 -24.08 19.41
CA ARG A 13 -20.31 -22.70 18.94
C ARG A 13 -20.84 -21.64 19.90
N SER A 14 -21.64 -22.03 20.90
CA SER A 14 -21.98 -21.11 22.00
C SER A 14 -20.82 -20.91 22.99
N GLN A 15 -19.80 -21.78 22.94
CA GLN A 15 -18.63 -21.73 23.83
C GLN A 15 -17.34 -21.29 23.12
N ILE A 16 -17.25 -21.52 21.80
CA ILE A 16 -16.14 -21.02 20.98
C ILE A 16 -16.68 -20.40 19.68
N PRO A 17 -16.28 -19.18 19.31
CA PRO A 17 -16.70 -18.53 18.07
C PRO A 17 -15.93 -19.08 16.86
N ALA A 18 -16.10 -20.38 16.57
CA ALA A 18 -15.38 -21.08 15.50
C ALA A 18 -16.26 -21.38 14.26
N PRO A 19 -15.65 -21.54 13.07
CA PRO A 19 -16.35 -21.99 11.86
C PRO A 19 -16.96 -23.38 12.02
N ILE A 20 -18.14 -23.60 11.42
CA ILE A 20 -18.86 -24.89 11.46
C ILE A 20 -17.98 -26.06 11.02
N SER A 21 -17.18 -25.88 9.97
CA SER A 21 -16.28 -26.92 9.44
C SER A 21 -15.19 -27.30 10.43
N LEU A 22 -14.70 -26.35 11.24
CA LEU A 22 -13.72 -26.61 12.29
C LEU A 22 -14.38 -27.36 13.46
N CYS A 23 -15.57 -26.93 13.90
CA CYS A 23 -16.33 -27.64 14.94
C CYS A 23 -16.64 -29.09 14.55
N GLN A 24 -17.06 -29.33 13.30
CA GLN A 24 -17.33 -30.67 12.77
C GLN A 24 -16.08 -31.55 12.80
N ARG A 25 -14.93 -31.02 12.36
CA ARG A 25 -13.65 -31.73 12.40
C ARG A 25 -13.24 -32.07 13.84
N ALA A 26 -13.36 -31.10 14.75
CA ALA A 26 -13.00 -31.29 16.14
C ALA A 26 -13.91 -32.31 16.84
N LEU A 27 -15.23 -32.26 16.60
CA LEU A 27 -16.19 -33.24 17.11
C LEU A 27 -15.91 -34.66 16.58
N ALA A 28 -15.59 -34.79 15.30
CA ALA A 28 -15.23 -36.07 14.70
C ALA A 28 -13.95 -36.66 15.33
N SER A 29 -12.93 -35.83 15.55
CA SER A 29 -11.69 -36.26 16.22
C SER A 29 -11.86 -36.56 17.71
N ALA A 30 -12.89 -36.00 18.35
CA ALA A 30 -13.18 -36.18 19.77
C ALA A 30 -14.24 -37.25 20.06
N ASN A 31 -14.67 -38.04 19.06
CA ASN A 31 -15.76 -39.01 19.19
C ASN A 31 -17.05 -38.38 19.77
N ASN A 32 -17.39 -37.17 19.32
CA ASN A 32 -18.54 -36.37 19.77
C ASN A 32 -18.51 -35.92 21.24
N ASP A 33 -17.40 -36.05 21.96
CA ASP A 33 -17.20 -35.44 23.29
C ASP A 33 -16.96 -33.93 23.14
N ILE A 34 -17.91 -33.11 23.61
CA ILE A 34 -17.87 -31.65 23.46
C ILE A 34 -16.67 -31.04 24.16
N THR A 35 -16.33 -31.51 25.37
CA THR A 35 -15.24 -30.92 26.14
C THR A 35 -13.90 -31.17 25.44
N LYS A 36 -13.70 -32.39 24.93
CA LYS A 36 -12.52 -32.73 24.13
C LYS A 36 -12.52 -32.01 22.78
N ALA A 37 -13.67 -31.89 22.13
CA ALA A 37 -13.81 -31.18 20.86
C ALA A 37 -13.44 -29.71 20.99
N ILE A 38 -13.86 -29.04 22.08
CA ILE A 38 -13.47 -27.64 22.37
C ILE A 38 -11.95 -27.53 22.49
N THR A 39 -11.30 -28.41 23.24
CA THR A 39 -9.83 -28.42 23.37
C THR A 39 -9.14 -28.61 22.01
N VAL A 40 -9.60 -29.57 21.19
CA VAL A 40 -9.07 -29.79 19.84
C VAL A 40 -9.28 -28.57 18.95
N ALA A 41 -10.46 -27.95 19.00
CA ALA A 41 -10.76 -26.78 18.20
C ALA A 41 -9.90 -25.58 18.57
N ARG A 42 -9.66 -25.35 19.86
CA ARG A 42 -8.75 -24.31 20.34
C ARG A 42 -7.32 -24.52 19.82
N GLN A 43 -6.79 -25.75 19.89
CA GLN A 43 -5.48 -26.08 19.33
C GLN A 43 -5.40 -25.84 17.81
N LEU A 44 -6.45 -26.19 17.07
CA LEU A 44 -6.52 -25.93 15.63
C LEU A 44 -6.57 -24.43 15.30
N LEU A 45 -7.30 -23.64 16.10
CA LEU A 45 -7.35 -22.18 15.97
C LEU A 45 -6.00 -21.55 16.25
N VAL A 46 -5.32 -21.97 17.34
CA VAL A 46 -3.96 -21.54 17.68
C VAL A 46 -3.01 -21.83 16.52
N GLY A 47 -2.97 -23.06 16.01
CA GLY A 47 -2.08 -23.42 14.90
C GLY A 47 -2.37 -22.61 13.63
N LYS A 48 -3.65 -22.41 13.29
CA LYS A 48 -4.03 -21.62 12.10
C LYS A 48 -3.63 -20.15 12.26
N PHE A 49 -3.92 -19.54 13.41
CA PHE A 49 -3.63 -18.14 13.69
C PHE A 49 -2.13 -17.86 13.74
N ALA A 50 -1.35 -18.74 14.35
CA ALA A 50 0.11 -18.65 14.40
C ALA A 50 0.73 -18.61 13.00
N ILE A 51 0.22 -19.46 12.07
CA ILE A 51 0.66 -19.45 10.67
C ILE A 51 0.22 -18.17 9.96
N GLU A 52 -1.04 -17.76 10.13
CA GLU A 52 -1.61 -16.60 9.42
C GLU A 52 -0.93 -15.28 9.80
N MET A 53 -0.66 -15.08 11.11
CA MET A 53 -0.02 -13.88 11.63
C MET A 53 1.51 -14.01 11.70
N ALA A 54 2.07 -15.18 11.35
CA ALA A 54 3.49 -15.50 11.45
C ALA A 54 4.10 -15.20 12.84
N ILE A 55 3.40 -15.60 13.91
CA ILE A 55 3.82 -15.41 15.30
C ILE A 55 4.01 -16.71 16.06
N SER A 56 4.68 -16.63 17.22
CA SER A 56 4.90 -17.80 18.09
C SER A 56 3.59 -18.38 18.61
N GLN A 57 3.63 -19.67 18.98
CA GLN A 57 2.47 -20.35 19.58
C GLN A 57 2.06 -19.70 20.92
N GLU A 58 3.02 -19.34 21.77
CA GLU A 58 2.76 -18.69 23.07
C GLU A 58 2.09 -17.33 22.92
N SER A 59 2.57 -16.50 21.99
CA SER A 59 1.93 -15.22 21.68
C SER A 59 0.53 -15.42 21.11
N THR A 60 0.35 -16.43 20.25
CA THR A 60 -0.96 -16.77 19.68
C THR A 60 -1.98 -17.15 20.75
N GLU A 61 -1.59 -18.02 21.69
CA GLU A 61 -2.44 -18.43 22.82
C GLU A 61 -2.84 -17.21 23.66
N THR A 62 -1.90 -16.29 23.92
CA THR A 62 -2.19 -15.05 24.64
C THR A 62 -3.25 -14.18 23.94
N TYR A 63 -3.12 -13.95 22.62
CA TYR A 63 -4.08 -13.13 21.88
C TYR A 63 -5.45 -13.80 21.74
N LEU A 64 -5.49 -15.12 21.51
CA LEU A 64 -6.73 -15.86 21.38
C LEU A 64 -7.46 -16.01 22.72
N ASP A 65 -6.76 -16.28 23.82
CA ASP A 65 -7.38 -16.35 25.15
C ASP A 65 -7.99 -15.00 25.55
N ALA A 66 -7.27 -13.89 25.31
CA ALA A 66 -7.78 -12.56 25.59
C ALA A 66 -8.98 -12.16 24.73
N ALA A 67 -9.20 -12.85 23.60
CA ALA A 67 -10.30 -12.63 22.66
C ALA A 67 -11.38 -13.73 22.73
N ASP A 68 -11.37 -14.58 23.76
CA ASP A 68 -12.29 -15.73 23.88
C ASP A 68 -12.33 -16.61 22.61
N TYR A 69 -11.17 -16.78 21.97
CA TYR A 69 -10.95 -17.48 20.70
C TYR A 69 -11.68 -16.89 19.49
N ASP A 70 -12.14 -15.63 19.56
CA ASP A 70 -12.54 -14.85 18.39
C ASP A 70 -11.29 -14.46 17.58
N THR A 71 -11.07 -15.16 16.47
CA THR A 71 -9.91 -14.93 15.60
C THR A 71 -9.90 -13.55 14.97
N GLU A 72 -11.06 -12.95 14.69
CA GLU A 72 -11.10 -11.63 14.06
C GLU A 72 -10.72 -10.54 15.07
N LEU A 73 -11.25 -10.63 16.29
CA LEU A 73 -10.88 -9.73 17.37
C LEU A 73 -9.39 -9.88 17.73
N ALA A 74 -8.90 -11.12 17.83
CA ALA A 74 -7.48 -11.40 18.08
C ALA A 74 -6.59 -10.80 16.98
N SER A 75 -6.93 -10.99 15.70
CA SER A 75 -6.19 -10.41 14.57
C SER A 75 -6.17 -8.89 14.61
N ARG A 76 -7.30 -8.25 14.96
CA ARG A 76 -7.36 -6.78 15.07
C ARG A 76 -6.45 -6.26 16.19
N ARG A 77 -6.46 -6.91 17.36
CA ARG A 77 -5.58 -6.54 18.48
C ARG A 77 -4.12 -6.73 18.11
N TRP A 78 -3.77 -7.87 17.53
CA TRP A 78 -2.40 -8.14 17.09
C TRP A 78 -1.89 -7.08 16.10
N ARG A 79 -2.68 -6.70 15.09
CA ARG A 79 -2.31 -5.64 14.13
C ARG A 79 -2.18 -4.26 14.77
N SER A 80 -3.00 -3.98 15.80
CA SER A 80 -2.91 -2.73 16.55
C SER A 80 -1.62 -2.65 17.36
N ASP A 81 -1.21 -3.76 17.98
CA ASP A 81 -0.01 -3.85 18.80
C ASP A 81 1.26 -3.99 17.94
N ASN A 82 1.11 -4.44 16.70
CA ASN A 82 2.19 -4.66 15.73
C ASN A 82 1.86 -3.92 14.42
N PRO A 83 1.88 -2.58 14.43
CA PRO A 83 1.64 -1.82 13.22
C PRO A 83 2.72 -2.16 12.20
N THR A 84 2.30 -2.61 11.02
CA THR A 84 3.23 -2.78 9.90
C THR A 84 3.76 -1.38 9.53
N PRO A 85 5.09 -1.16 9.51
CA PRO A 85 5.61 0.09 8.99
C PRO A 85 5.14 0.27 7.55
N PRO A 86 4.94 1.51 7.09
CA PRO A 86 4.66 1.75 5.68
C PRO A 86 5.75 1.11 4.82
N PRO A 87 5.40 0.60 3.62
CA PRO A 87 6.40 0.06 2.70
C PRO A 87 7.48 1.11 2.44
N SER A 88 8.72 0.66 2.22
CA SER A 88 9.77 1.59 1.79
C SER A 88 9.42 2.17 0.42
N ASN A 89 9.91 3.37 0.10
CA ASN A 89 9.72 3.97 -1.23
C ASN A 89 10.24 3.04 -2.35
N ARG A 90 11.29 2.27 -2.07
CA ARG A 90 11.77 1.21 -2.95
C ARG A 90 10.70 0.15 -3.22
N ASP A 91 10.07 -0.37 -2.17
CA ASP A 91 9.03 -1.39 -2.30
C ASP A 91 7.81 -0.86 -3.04
N VAL A 92 7.44 0.40 -2.81
CA VAL A 92 6.36 1.08 -3.55
C VAL A 92 6.66 1.11 -5.05
N LEU A 93 7.85 1.57 -5.45
CA LEU A 93 8.25 1.61 -6.86
C LEU A 93 8.30 0.22 -7.51
N VAL A 94 8.84 -0.78 -6.80
CA VAL A 94 8.90 -2.17 -7.29
C VAL A 94 7.50 -2.78 -7.43
N ALA A 95 6.57 -2.42 -6.56
CA ALA A 95 5.17 -2.83 -6.65
C ALA A 95 4.37 -2.08 -7.74
N GLY A 96 4.98 -1.11 -8.42
CA GLY A 96 4.35 -0.30 -9.48
C GLY A 96 3.65 0.96 -8.99
N GLY A 97 3.86 1.38 -7.74
CA GLY A 97 3.36 2.64 -7.20
C GLY A 97 4.17 3.84 -7.69
N GLU A 98 3.50 4.98 -7.83
CA GLU A 98 4.13 6.24 -8.22
C GLU A 98 4.57 7.04 -7.01
N LEU A 99 5.67 7.76 -7.14
CA LEU A 99 6.22 8.62 -6.09
C LEU A 99 6.68 9.95 -6.67
N ALA A 100 6.62 11.00 -5.86
CA ALA A 100 7.04 12.33 -6.24
C ALA A 100 7.59 13.14 -5.06
N ILE A 101 8.25 14.25 -5.36
CA ILE A 101 8.74 15.22 -4.37
C ILE A 101 8.83 16.61 -5.00
N GLU A 102 8.58 17.65 -4.21
CA GLU A 102 8.97 19.02 -4.57
C GLU A 102 10.44 19.26 -4.22
N ILE A 103 11.26 19.62 -5.20
CA ILE A 103 12.64 20.01 -4.99
C ILE A 103 12.73 21.53 -4.79
N THR A 104 13.25 21.93 -3.64
CA THR A 104 13.41 23.34 -3.28
C THR A 104 14.70 23.92 -3.88
N ASN A 105 14.73 25.26 -4.05
CA ASN A 105 15.91 26.03 -4.46
C ASN A 105 16.46 25.80 -5.89
N VAL A 106 15.69 25.18 -6.80
CA VAL A 106 16.07 25.06 -8.22
C VAL A 106 15.84 26.36 -8.98
N SER A 107 14.70 27.01 -8.73
CA SER A 107 14.35 28.30 -9.30
C SER A 107 13.56 29.11 -8.29
N PRO A 108 13.90 30.39 -8.06
CA PRO A 108 13.18 31.23 -7.09
C PRO A 108 11.74 31.56 -7.54
N SER A 109 11.39 31.32 -8.81
CA SER A 109 10.10 31.69 -9.38
C SER A 109 9.23 30.51 -9.80
N LEU A 110 9.74 29.27 -9.72
CA LEU A 110 9.03 28.07 -10.14
C LEU A 110 9.12 27.00 -9.04
N SER A 111 7.99 26.35 -8.76
CA SER A 111 7.98 25.09 -8.03
C SER A 111 8.44 24.00 -8.98
N THR A 112 9.35 23.15 -8.51
CA THR A 112 9.93 22.07 -9.32
C THR A 112 9.72 20.76 -8.61
N PHE A 113 9.31 19.74 -9.36
CA PHE A 113 8.93 18.43 -8.83
C PHE A 113 9.67 17.34 -9.57
N VAL A 114 10.01 16.28 -8.86
CA VAL A 114 10.38 14.99 -9.44
C VAL A 114 9.17 14.08 -9.34
N HIS A 115 8.84 13.37 -10.42
CA HIS A 115 7.77 12.38 -10.46
C HIS A 115 8.28 11.11 -11.15
N ILE A 116 8.11 9.98 -10.47
CA ILE A 116 8.63 8.68 -10.88
C ILE A 116 7.45 7.74 -11.07
N ILE A 117 7.30 7.24 -12.30
CA ILE A 117 6.20 6.38 -12.71
C ILE A 117 6.77 5.05 -13.20
N PRO A 118 6.54 3.94 -12.51
CA PRO A 118 6.89 2.61 -13.01
C PRO A 118 6.01 2.24 -14.22
N ASP A 119 6.60 1.67 -15.27
CA ASP A 119 5.86 1.28 -16.49
C ASP A 119 5.26 -0.14 -16.44
N GLY A 120 5.46 -0.85 -15.32
CA GLY A 120 5.02 -2.24 -15.11
C GLY A 120 5.85 -3.31 -15.83
N ARG A 121 6.90 -2.93 -16.57
CA ARG A 121 7.83 -3.83 -17.28
C ARG A 121 9.24 -3.80 -16.70
N GLY A 122 9.41 -3.18 -15.53
CA GLY A 122 10.70 -2.98 -14.87
C GLY A 122 11.42 -1.71 -15.29
N THR A 123 10.76 -0.85 -16.07
CA THR A 123 11.25 0.43 -16.59
C THR A 123 10.52 1.58 -15.89
N PHE A 124 11.07 2.79 -15.94
CA PHE A 124 10.52 3.96 -15.27
C PHE A 124 10.42 5.15 -16.23
N ASP A 125 9.38 5.96 -16.06
CA ASP A 125 9.31 7.32 -16.60
C ASP A 125 9.63 8.29 -15.46
N PHE A 126 10.75 8.98 -15.59
CA PHE A 126 11.26 9.95 -14.63
C PHE A 126 11.05 11.35 -15.18
N ARG A 127 10.24 12.14 -14.48
CA ARG A 127 9.86 13.49 -14.91
C ARG A 127 10.42 14.51 -13.93
N VAL A 128 10.99 15.58 -14.48
CA VAL A 128 11.24 16.83 -13.74
C VAL A 128 10.28 17.86 -14.28
N ILE A 129 9.34 18.30 -13.45
CA ILE A 129 8.24 19.19 -13.81
C ILE A 129 8.47 20.52 -13.08
N ALA A 130 8.61 21.62 -13.81
CA ALA A 130 8.68 22.95 -13.23
C ALA A 130 7.50 23.79 -13.71
N HIS A 131 6.80 24.45 -12.80
CA HIS A 131 5.68 25.33 -13.13
C HIS A 131 5.54 26.44 -12.10
N HIS A 132 4.72 27.46 -12.42
CA HIS A 132 4.46 28.54 -11.47
C HIS A 132 3.82 27.98 -10.18
N PRO A 133 4.22 28.43 -8.97
CA PRO A 133 3.69 27.94 -7.68
C PRO A 133 2.18 28.13 -7.46
N LYS A 134 1.49 28.82 -8.38
CA LYS A 134 0.04 29.03 -8.29
C LYS A 134 -0.73 27.79 -8.75
N TYR A 135 -0.11 26.94 -9.56
CA TYR A 135 -0.72 25.75 -10.17
C TYR A 135 -0.73 24.57 -9.18
N THR A 136 -1.42 24.76 -8.07
CA THR A 136 -1.66 23.79 -6.99
C THR A 136 -2.87 22.90 -7.31
N GLU A 137 -2.93 21.69 -6.76
CA GLU A 137 -4.11 20.83 -6.88
C GLU A 137 -5.32 21.49 -6.20
N GLN A 138 -5.13 22.17 -5.07
CA GLN A 138 -6.24 22.81 -4.34
C GLN A 138 -6.99 23.89 -5.15
N HIS A 139 -6.27 24.62 -6.01
CA HIS A 139 -6.84 25.74 -6.78
C HIS A 139 -7.23 25.36 -8.20
N TYR A 140 -6.48 24.48 -8.85
CA TYR A 140 -6.69 24.11 -10.26
C TYR A 140 -7.22 22.67 -10.43
N GLY A 141 -7.20 21.85 -9.39
CA GLY A 141 -7.67 20.46 -9.43
C GLY A 141 -7.01 19.67 -10.56
N LEU A 142 -7.85 19.01 -11.36
CA LEU A 142 -7.45 18.28 -12.56
C LEU A 142 -7.46 19.15 -13.84
N ASP A 143 -7.69 20.46 -13.74
CA ASP A 143 -7.67 21.38 -14.88
C ASP A 143 -6.25 21.90 -15.14
N TYR A 144 -5.41 20.99 -15.65
CA TYR A 144 -3.99 21.22 -15.94
C TYR A 144 -3.74 22.01 -17.23
N ASP A 145 -4.77 22.31 -18.04
CA ASP A 145 -4.62 22.99 -19.33
C ASP A 145 -3.94 24.36 -19.15
N TYR A 146 -4.29 25.12 -18.09
CA TYR A 146 -3.65 26.41 -17.80
C TYR A 146 -2.16 26.27 -17.48
N ALA A 147 -1.79 25.24 -16.70
CA ALA A 147 -0.40 24.99 -16.36
C ALA A 147 0.41 24.52 -17.58
N ILE A 148 -0.18 23.70 -18.46
CA ILE A 148 0.44 23.24 -19.71
C ILE A 148 0.62 24.38 -20.72
N LEU A 149 -0.35 25.29 -20.83
CA LEU A 149 -0.28 26.42 -21.76
C LEU A 149 0.65 27.55 -21.28
N ASP A 150 1.01 27.57 -20.01
CA ASP A 150 1.94 28.55 -19.46
C ASP A 150 3.34 28.37 -20.07
N THR A 151 3.86 29.44 -20.69
CA THR A 151 5.16 29.41 -21.37
C THR A 151 6.35 29.33 -20.43
N THR A 152 6.12 29.39 -19.12
CA THR A 152 7.14 29.17 -18.08
C THR A 152 7.21 27.72 -17.60
N THR A 153 6.20 26.91 -17.91
CA THR A 153 6.17 25.50 -17.53
C THR A 153 7.20 24.70 -18.34
N ARG A 154 7.95 23.82 -17.65
CA ARG A 154 8.96 22.94 -18.24
C ARG A 154 8.79 21.53 -17.74
N ILE A 155 9.01 20.56 -18.64
CA ILE A 155 8.97 19.14 -18.33
C ILE A 155 10.18 18.47 -19.01
N SER A 156 11.06 17.89 -18.20
CA SER A 156 12.12 17.01 -18.68
C SER A 156 11.74 15.57 -18.40
N ARG A 157 11.94 14.69 -19.39
CA ARG A 157 11.66 13.26 -19.26
C ARG A 157 12.91 12.44 -19.48
N PHE A 158 13.09 11.44 -18.63
CA PHE A 158 14.14 10.44 -18.73
C PHE A 158 13.48 9.08 -18.54
N ASN A 159 13.93 8.06 -19.27
CA ASN A 159 13.39 6.71 -19.14
C ASN A 159 14.45 5.76 -18.59
N PRO A 160 14.69 5.73 -17.26
CA PRO A 160 15.54 4.72 -16.65
C PRO A 160 15.06 3.30 -16.99
N ILE A 161 16.01 2.41 -17.30
CA ILE A 161 15.72 1.02 -17.65
C ILE A 161 15.58 0.11 -16.42
N ASP A 162 15.95 0.62 -15.24
CA ASP A 162 15.90 -0.06 -13.95
C ASP A 162 15.89 0.97 -12.81
N LEU A 163 15.79 0.47 -11.57
CA LEU A 163 15.77 1.30 -10.37
C LEU A 163 17.13 1.95 -10.06
N ASP A 164 18.23 1.33 -10.47
CA ASP A 164 19.56 1.93 -10.27
C ASP A 164 19.70 3.20 -11.12
N GLY A 165 19.19 3.19 -12.36
CA GLY A 165 19.11 4.38 -13.18
C GLY A 165 18.19 5.47 -12.62
N VAL A 166 17.16 5.12 -11.85
CA VAL A 166 16.35 6.10 -11.10
C VAL A 166 17.17 6.71 -9.97
N LEU A 167 17.90 5.90 -9.20
CA LEU A 167 18.74 6.36 -8.10
C LEU A 167 19.84 7.31 -8.58
N ASP A 168 20.49 7.00 -9.71
CA ASP A 168 21.48 7.87 -10.35
C ASP A 168 20.89 9.24 -10.71
N ARG A 169 19.63 9.27 -11.18
CA ARG A 169 18.93 10.53 -11.51
C ARG A 169 18.58 11.33 -10.27
N LEU A 170 18.06 10.69 -9.22
CA LEU A 170 17.78 11.35 -7.94
C LEU A 170 19.05 11.95 -7.34
N GLN A 171 20.15 11.21 -7.35
CA GLN A 171 21.43 11.69 -6.87
C GLN A 171 21.91 12.93 -7.64
N SER A 172 21.73 12.97 -8.96
CA SER A 172 22.09 14.14 -9.78
C SER A 172 21.28 15.40 -9.44
N LEU A 173 20.12 15.23 -8.81
CA LEU A 173 19.24 16.30 -8.35
C LEU A 173 19.37 16.56 -6.84
N ASN A 174 20.30 15.88 -6.16
CA ASN A 174 20.47 15.94 -4.70
C ASN A 174 19.17 15.61 -3.94
N VAL A 175 18.48 14.56 -4.40
CA VAL A 175 17.26 14.01 -3.78
C VAL A 175 17.57 12.59 -3.32
N GLU A 176 17.15 12.23 -2.11
CA GLU A 176 17.22 10.85 -1.64
C GLU A 176 15.91 10.12 -1.94
N LEU A 177 15.98 8.80 -2.18
CA LEU A 177 14.78 7.99 -2.47
C LEU A 177 13.75 8.08 -1.33
N ASP A 178 14.22 8.16 -0.09
CA ASP A 178 13.38 8.18 1.11
C ASP A 178 12.66 9.52 1.32
N ASP A 179 13.07 10.59 0.63
CA ASP A 179 12.40 11.89 0.68
C ASP A 179 11.15 11.95 -0.22
N LEU A 180 11.01 10.98 -1.13
CA LEU A 180 9.83 10.89 -1.99
C LEU A 180 8.58 10.58 -1.18
N ALA A 181 7.44 11.04 -1.68
CA ALA A 181 6.15 10.82 -1.09
C ALA A 181 5.14 10.32 -2.14
N PRO A 182 4.04 9.69 -1.71
CA PRO A 182 2.90 9.39 -2.57
C PRO A 182 2.42 10.64 -3.33
N THR A 183 2.03 10.49 -4.59
CA THR A 183 1.66 11.62 -5.46
C THR A 183 0.47 12.44 -4.95
N ASP A 184 -0.45 11.81 -4.20
CA ASP A 184 -1.60 12.46 -3.56
C ASP A 184 -1.24 13.39 -2.40
N SER A 185 0.01 13.32 -1.92
CA SER A 185 0.55 14.24 -0.91
C SER A 185 1.26 15.46 -1.51
N ILE A 186 1.39 15.54 -2.83
CA ILE A 186 2.10 16.62 -3.54
C ILE A 186 1.10 17.64 -4.06
N ASP A 187 1.22 18.89 -3.61
CA ASP A 187 0.33 19.98 -4.04
C ASP A 187 0.74 20.56 -5.41
N SER A 188 0.53 19.78 -6.47
CA SER A 188 0.77 20.18 -7.85
C SER A 188 -0.32 19.65 -8.76
N CYS A 189 -0.90 20.53 -9.60
CA CYS A 189 -1.88 20.10 -10.59
C CYS A 189 -1.27 19.33 -11.77
N LEU A 190 0.05 19.14 -11.83
CA LEU A 190 0.73 18.40 -12.91
C LEU A 190 1.29 17.03 -12.47
N VAL A 191 1.50 16.80 -11.17
CA VAL A 191 2.02 15.52 -10.64
C VAL A 191 0.91 14.47 -10.54
N ASN A 192 -0.29 14.86 -10.08
CA ASN A 192 -1.40 13.93 -9.82
C ASN A 192 -2.37 13.79 -11.01
N THR A 193 -1.89 13.97 -12.25
CA THR A 193 -2.79 14.14 -13.41
C THR A 193 -2.31 13.42 -14.67
N THR A 194 -3.26 13.04 -15.53
CA THR A 194 -3.01 12.35 -16.80
C THR A 194 -2.56 13.33 -17.89
N ILE A 195 -1.43 14.00 -17.68
CA ILE A 195 -0.88 14.98 -18.63
C ILE A 195 -0.27 14.34 -19.87
N ASP A 196 -0.12 13.01 -19.90
CA ASP A 196 0.53 12.25 -20.99
C ASP A 196 0.01 12.58 -22.38
N TYR A 197 -1.30 12.82 -22.51
CA TYR A 197 -1.94 13.21 -23.76
C TYR A 197 -1.40 14.55 -24.34
N TYR A 198 -0.86 15.40 -23.48
CA TYR A 198 -0.32 16.71 -23.80
C TYR A 198 1.21 16.69 -23.94
N LEU A 199 1.86 15.63 -23.47
CA LEU A 199 3.30 15.42 -23.56
C LEU A 199 3.74 14.93 -24.96
N VAL A 200 3.17 15.52 -26.00
CA VAL A 200 3.56 15.33 -27.40
C VAL A 200 4.48 16.48 -27.81
N PRO A 201 5.74 16.23 -28.21
CA PRO A 201 6.73 17.28 -28.48
C PRO A 201 6.24 18.42 -29.37
N ASP A 202 5.49 18.10 -30.42
CA ASP A 202 5.05 19.07 -31.43
C ASP A 202 3.84 19.91 -30.98
N ARG A 203 3.10 19.48 -29.96
CA ARG A 203 1.87 20.16 -29.51
C ARG A 203 2.16 21.34 -28.60
N HIS A 204 3.16 21.19 -27.73
CA HIS A 204 3.57 22.18 -26.74
C HIS A 204 5.11 22.24 -26.66
N PRO A 205 5.78 22.82 -27.67
CA PRO A 205 7.23 22.80 -27.77
C PRO A 205 7.93 23.52 -26.61
N HIS A 206 7.26 24.49 -25.97
CA HIS A 206 7.82 25.24 -24.84
C HIS A 206 8.06 24.39 -23.60
N LEU A 207 7.32 23.27 -23.43
CA LEU A 207 7.50 22.36 -22.30
C LEU A 207 8.90 21.73 -22.30
N TRP A 208 9.50 21.56 -23.48
CA TRP A 208 10.73 20.79 -23.66
C TRP A 208 12.00 21.65 -23.76
N GLN A 209 11.87 22.96 -23.65
CA GLN A 209 13.00 23.89 -23.75
C GLN A 209 13.79 23.92 -22.44
N VAL A 210 14.87 23.13 -22.38
CA VAL A 210 15.82 23.09 -21.24
C VAL A 210 16.78 24.25 -21.32
#